data_AF-M8AHS1-F1
#
_entry.id   AF-M8AHS1-F1
#
_cell.length_a   1.000
_cell.length_b   1.000
_cell.length_c   1.000
_cell.angle_alpha   90.00
_cell.angle_beta   90.00
_cell.angle_gamma   90.00
#
_symmetry.space_group_name_H-M   'P 1'
#
loop_
_entity.id
_entity.type
_entity.pdbx_description
1 polymer ?
#
loop_
_entity_poly.entity_id
_entity_poly.type
_entity_poly.pdbx_seq_one_letter_code
_entity_poly.pdbx_strand_id
1 'polypeptide(L)'
;MASSPRWTRSGSWKLPFKGPAHYDCDLDAWVGLARDPDMLGRLCSCDVPSTDDDDGCRQLPAWKLSKEKLFCQDPDEKHIGAALVCLGTGCRSKFCVVQCLSLDDREEGMYKEYLPERERYLLRLTTFSLAYDKNGDLRTAARRRVRSFELPKSVAENSAFLVDPVAFWISYMRYES
;
A
#
# COMPACT_ATOMS: atom_id res chain seq x y z
N MET A 1 32.40 -27.52 -1.77
CA MET A 1 30.96 -27.35 -2.00
C MET A 1 30.59 -25.96 -1.52
N ALA A 2 30.21 -25.05 -2.41
CA ALA A 2 29.78 -23.71 -2.00
C ALA A 2 28.38 -23.80 -1.39
N SER A 3 28.22 -23.26 -0.17
CA SER A 3 26.92 -23.15 0.50
C SER A 3 25.99 -22.29 -0.34
N SER A 4 24.79 -22.79 -0.67
CA SER A 4 23.74 -21.98 -1.27
C SER A 4 23.38 -20.82 -0.33
N PRO A 5 23.12 -19.60 -0.83
CA PRO A 5 22.65 -18.51 0.02
C PRO A 5 21.34 -18.94 0.69
N ARG A 6 21.32 -18.87 2.02
CA ARG A 6 20.12 -19.14 2.83
C ARG A 6 19.64 -17.83 3.42
N TRP A 7 18.34 -17.57 3.27
CA TRP A 7 17.69 -16.50 3.99
C TRP A 7 17.74 -16.79 5.49
N THR A 8 18.39 -15.90 6.25
CA THR A 8 18.41 -15.95 7.70
C THR A 8 17.53 -14.84 8.22
N ARG A 9 16.67 -15.13 9.20
CA ARG A 9 15.85 -14.11 9.84
C ARG A 9 16.76 -13.19 10.67
N SER A 10 17.01 -11.98 10.19
CA SER A 10 17.92 -11.03 10.85
C SER A 10 17.39 -10.40 12.14
N GLY A 11 16.18 -10.74 12.59
CA GLY A 11 15.61 -10.23 13.84
C GLY A 11 14.11 -10.53 13.97
N SER A 12 13.53 -10.25 15.13
CA SER A 12 12.08 -10.37 15.38
C SER A 12 11.43 -9.00 15.63
N TRP A 13 11.72 -8.03 14.77
CA TRP A 13 11.21 -6.66 14.91
C TRP A 13 9.69 -6.59 14.66
N LYS A 14 8.99 -5.79 15.47
CA LYS A 14 7.58 -5.44 15.24
C LYS A 14 7.52 -4.18 14.38
N LEU A 15 7.63 -4.34 13.05
CA LEU A 15 7.57 -3.21 12.14
C LEU A 15 6.15 -2.59 12.08
N PRO A 16 6.01 -1.29 11.79
CA PRO A 16 4.72 -0.58 11.80
C PRO A 16 3.86 -0.83 10.54
N PHE A 17 4.19 -1.86 9.75
CA PHE A 17 3.59 -2.08 8.43
C PHE A 17 2.44 -3.11 8.45
N LYS A 18 1.39 -2.81 7.68
CA LYS A 18 0.42 -3.78 7.17
C LYS A 18 0.96 -4.35 5.86
N GLY A 19 1.26 -5.65 5.84
CA GLY A 19 1.79 -6.32 4.65
C GLY A 19 3.26 -5.97 4.36
N PRO A 20 3.69 -6.10 3.09
CA PRO A 20 5.07 -5.84 2.68
C PRO A 20 5.47 -4.38 2.84
N ALA A 21 6.75 -4.16 3.11
CA ALA A 21 7.40 -2.85 3.06
C ALA A 21 8.49 -2.86 1.97
N HIS A 22 8.78 -1.69 1.42
CA HIS A 22 9.75 -1.48 0.36
C HIS A 22 10.82 -0.53 0.85
N TYR A 23 12.09 -0.90 0.66
CA TYR A 23 13.19 0.01 0.96
C TYR A 23 13.28 1.07 -0.15
N ASP A 24 13.34 2.33 0.26
CA ASP A 24 13.51 3.48 -0.62
C ASP A 24 14.90 4.09 -0.36
N CYS A 25 15.78 4.01 -1.36
CA CYS A 25 17.14 4.54 -1.26
C CYS A 25 17.18 6.06 -1.16
N ASP A 26 16.19 6.78 -1.70
CA ASP A 26 16.15 8.24 -1.65
C ASP A 26 15.79 8.74 -0.25
N LEU A 27 15.01 7.93 0.48
CA LEU A 27 14.60 8.20 1.87
C LEU A 27 15.52 7.53 2.89
N ASP A 28 16.36 6.60 2.45
CA ASP A 28 17.12 5.67 3.29
C ASP A 28 16.24 5.00 4.37
N ALA A 29 15.05 4.54 3.97
CA ALA A 29 14.07 4.02 4.90
C ALA A 29 13.19 2.93 4.28
N TRP A 30 12.66 2.05 5.12
CA TRP A 30 11.58 1.14 4.77
C TRP A 30 10.26 1.90 4.74
N VAL A 31 9.45 1.69 3.72
CA VAL A 31 8.14 2.32 3.54
C VAL A 31 7.06 1.26 3.37
N GLY A 32 5.93 1.43 4.06
CA GLY A 32 4.77 0.54 3.94
C GLY A 32 3.46 1.20 4.33
N LEU A 33 2.36 0.46 4.19
CA LEU A 33 1.06 0.89 4.72
C LEU A 33 1.07 0.80 6.24
N ALA A 34 0.47 1.77 6.94
CA ALA A 34 0.37 1.72 8.39
C ALA A 34 -0.44 0.49 8.86
N ARG A 35 0.05 -0.19 9.91
CA ARG A 35 -0.61 -1.36 10.51
C ARG A 35 -1.86 -1.00 11.29
N ASP A 36 -1.83 0.14 11.97
CA ASP A 36 -2.88 0.56 12.89
C ASP A 36 -4.19 0.90 12.13
N PRO A 37 -5.33 0.31 12.50
CA PRO A 37 -6.64 0.66 11.94
C PRO A 37 -6.99 2.15 12.03
N ASP A 38 -6.55 2.85 13.09
CA ASP A 38 -6.80 4.28 13.24
C ASP A 38 -6.00 5.13 12.23
N MET A 39 -4.95 4.53 11.66
CA MET A 39 -4.06 5.13 10.66
C MET A 39 -4.37 4.62 9.24
N LEU A 40 -5.53 3.97 9.04
CA LEU A 40 -5.92 3.37 7.77
C LEU A 40 -5.76 4.35 6.59
N GLY A 41 -5.08 3.89 5.55
CA GLY A 41 -4.81 4.67 4.35
C GLY A 41 -3.65 5.65 4.45
N ARG A 42 -2.89 5.63 5.55
CA ARG A 42 -1.61 6.32 5.67
C ARG A 42 -0.46 5.38 5.42
N LEU A 43 0.68 5.95 5.06
CA LEU A 43 1.95 5.25 4.97
C LEU A 43 2.76 5.51 6.23
N CYS A 44 3.64 4.58 6.55
CA CYS A 44 4.72 4.82 7.50
C CYS A 44 6.06 4.59 6.83
N SER A 45 7.08 5.28 7.33
CA SER A 45 8.47 4.94 7.08
C SER A 45 9.15 4.55 8.38
N CYS A 46 10.13 3.65 8.34
CA CYS A 46 10.99 3.36 9.47
C CYS A 46 12.44 3.18 9.03
N ASP A 47 13.36 3.52 9.92
CA ASP A 47 14.79 3.35 9.66
C ASP A 47 15.15 1.85 9.57
N VAL A 48 16.30 1.55 8.95
CA VAL A 48 16.82 0.18 8.89
C VAL A 48 17.19 -0.25 10.32
N PRO A 49 16.56 -1.31 10.87
CA PRO A 49 16.87 -1.74 12.23
C PRO A 49 18.31 -2.27 12.31
N SER A 50 19.02 -1.90 13.40
CA SER A 50 20.30 -2.48 13.78
C SER A 50 20.17 -3.99 14.03
N THR A 51 21.17 -4.75 13.57
CA THR A 51 21.28 -6.20 13.85
C THR A 51 22.04 -6.50 15.14
N ASP A 52 22.63 -5.48 15.76
CA ASP A 52 23.64 -5.63 16.81
C ASP A 52 23.06 -5.51 18.23
N ASP A 53 21.74 -5.28 18.38
CA ASP A 53 21.09 -5.17 19.68
C ASP A 53 20.81 -6.58 20.26
N ASP A 54 21.82 -7.09 20.98
CA ASP A 54 21.78 -8.30 21.84
C ASP A 54 20.89 -8.09 23.09
N ASP A 55 20.46 -6.86 23.35
CA ASP A 55 19.56 -6.57 24.46
C ASP A 55 18.11 -6.75 24.02
N GLY A 56 17.36 -7.60 24.74
CA GLY A 56 15.99 -8.03 24.43
C GLY A 56 14.92 -6.92 24.39
N CYS A 57 15.32 -5.66 24.24
CA CYS A 57 14.46 -4.51 24.03
C CYS A 57 13.95 -4.46 22.59
N ARG A 58 12.76 -5.04 22.45
CA ARG A 58 11.81 -5.04 21.32
C ARG A 58 11.32 -3.63 20.91
N GLN A 59 12.19 -2.62 20.86
CA GLN A 59 11.77 -1.27 20.51
C GLN A 59 11.47 -1.18 19.01
N LEU A 60 10.35 -0.55 18.67
CA LEU A 60 10.06 -0.21 17.27
C LEU A 60 11.16 0.73 16.78
N PRO A 61 11.74 0.48 15.59
CA PRO A 61 12.61 1.45 14.96
C PRO A 61 11.92 2.81 14.91
N ALA A 62 12.70 3.89 14.97
CA ALA A 62 12.16 5.22 14.78
C ALA A 62 11.35 5.23 13.46
N TRP A 63 10.10 5.67 13.56
CA TRP A 63 9.17 5.61 12.45
C TRP A 63 8.38 6.90 12.33
N LYS A 64 7.95 7.19 11.11
CA LYS A 64 7.24 8.42 10.74
C LYS A 64 5.95 8.05 10.05
N LEU A 65 4.89 8.76 10.36
CA LEU A 65 3.58 8.59 9.73
C LEU A 65 3.38 9.65 8.64
N SER A 66 2.82 9.25 7.50
CA SER A 66 2.47 10.19 6.46
C SER A 66 1.36 11.13 6.92
N LYS A 67 1.51 12.41 6.57
CA LYS A 67 0.46 13.41 6.84
C LYS A 67 -0.79 13.16 6.02
N GLU A 68 -0.62 12.65 4.79
CA GLU A 68 -1.72 12.44 3.89
C GLU A 68 -2.35 11.06 4.05
N LYS A 69 -3.69 11.02 3.94
CA LYS A 69 -4.49 9.81 3.79
C LYS A 69 -4.71 9.57 2.29
N LEU A 70 -4.32 8.40 1.81
CA LEU A 70 -4.32 8.03 0.38
C LEU A 70 -5.56 7.25 -0.04
N PHE A 71 -6.32 6.74 0.92
CA PHE A 71 -7.58 6.04 0.66
C PHE A 71 -8.70 7.04 0.43
N CYS A 72 -9.75 6.59 -0.25
CA CYS A 72 -10.92 7.42 -0.51
C CYS A 72 -11.58 7.95 0.77
N GLN A 73 -12.23 9.11 0.62
CA GLN A 73 -13.11 9.73 1.60
C GLN A 73 -14.58 9.73 1.15
N ASP A 74 -14.86 9.17 -0.04
CA ASP A 74 -16.22 9.07 -0.56
C ASP A 74 -17.03 8.12 0.34
N PRO A 75 -18.16 8.58 0.90
CA PRO A 75 -18.98 7.77 1.80
C PRO A 75 -19.61 6.54 1.11
N ASP A 76 -19.78 6.58 -0.21
CA ASP A 76 -20.37 5.48 -0.97
C ASP A 76 -19.34 4.38 -1.28
N GLU A 77 -18.04 4.69 -1.15
CA GLU A 77 -16.94 3.75 -1.37
C GLU A 77 -16.47 3.10 -0.06
N LYS A 78 -16.71 1.80 0.08
CA LYS A 78 -16.25 1.01 1.21
C LYS A 78 -14.88 0.40 0.92
N HIS A 79 -13.90 0.70 1.77
CA HIS A 79 -12.58 0.08 1.67
C HIS A 79 -12.61 -1.39 2.09
N ILE A 80 -12.06 -2.27 1.24
CA ILE A 80 -11.91 -3.70 1.52
C ILE A 80 -10.47 -4.03 1.89
N GLY A 81 -9.53 -3.67 1.01
CA GLY A 81 -8.13 -4.04 1.13
C GLY A 81 -7.22 -3.18 0.29
N ALA A 82 -5.93 -3.22 0.60
CA ALA A 82 -4.92 -2.46 -0.13
C ALA A 82 -3.52 -3.02 0.05
N ALA A 83 -2.71 -2.81 -0.97
CA ALA A 83 -1.28 -3.09 -0.96
C ALA A 83 -0.49 -1.87 -1.46
N LEU A 84 0.75 -1.74 -0.97
CA LEU A 84 1.73 -0.79 -1.49
C LEU A 84 2.69 -1.52 -2.43
N VAL A 85 2.91 -0.95 -3.61
CA VAL A 85 3.81 -1.49 -4.63
C VAL A 85 4.86 -0.44 -4.98
N CYS A 86 6.13 -0.83 -4.95
CA CYS A 86 7.19 -0.05 -5.55
C CYS A 86 7.21 -0.28 -7.07
N LEU A 87 7.06 0.79 -7.85
CA LEU A 87 7.00 0.74 -9.33
C LEU A 87 8.39 0.73 -9.99
N GLY A 88 9.45 0.50 -9.22
CA GLY A 88 10.83 0.39 -9.70
C GLY A 88 11.68 1.65 -9.53
N THR A 89 12.98 1.44 -9.71
CA THR A 89 14.07 2.39 -9.47
C THR A 89 14.40 3.18 -10.73
N GLY A 90 13.72 4.32 -10.92
CA GLY A 90 14.26 5.43 -11.73
C GLY A 90 15.11 6.35 -10.84
N CYS A 91 15.44 7.57 -11.30
CA CYS A 91 16.12 8.58 -10.46
C CYS A 91 15.31 9.04 -9.22
N ARG A 92 14.04 8.60 -9.10
CA ARG A 92 13.20 8.79 -7.92
C ARG A 92 12.30 7.57 -7.74
N SER A 93 12.21 7.07 -6.51
CA SER A 93 11.28 6.01 -6.14
C SER A 93 9.83 6.43 -6.43
N LYS A 94 9.09 5.55 -7.12
CA LYS A 94 7.65 5.70 -7.37
C LYS A 94 6.90 4.57 -6.73
N PHE A 95 5.79 4.93 -6.09
CA PHE A 95 4.93 4.00 -5.39
C PHE A 95 3.53 4.02 -5.98
N CYS A 96 2.84 2.89 -5.86
CA CYS A 96 1.43 2.78 -6.15
C CYS A 96 0.74 2.14 -4.96
N VAL A 97 -0.27 2.82 -4.43
CA VAL A 97 -1.27 2.17 -3.60
C VAL A 97 -2.29 1.51 -4.53
N VAL A 98 -2.45 0.21 -4.37
CA VAL A 98 -3.49 -0.58 -5.03
C VAL A 98 -4.59 -0.77 -4.00
N GLN A 99 -5.74 -0.15 -4.20
CA GLN A 99 -6.87 -0.18 -3.26
C GLN A 99 -8.06 -0.91 -3.89
N CYS A 100 -8.60 -1.90 -3.20
CA CYS A 100 -9.85 -2.56 -3.53
C CYS A 100 -10.99 -1.94 -2.72
N LEU A 101 -12.09 -1.63 -3.40
CA LEU A 101 -13.26 -0.95 -2.87
C LEU A 101 -14.53 -1.72 -3.26
N SER A 102 -15.57 -1.69 -2.41
CA SER A 102 -16.94 -2.00 -2.82
C SER A 102 -17.78 -0.74 -2.88
N LEU A 103 -18.69 -0.72 -3.84
CA LEU A 103 -19.70 0.29 -4.08
C LEU A 103 -21.07 -0.38 -4.01
N ASP A 104 -22.02 0.30 -3.37
CA ASP A 104 -23.42 -0.06 -3.48
C ASP A 104 -23.95 0.38 -4.85
N ASP A 105 -24.33 -0.58 -5.69
CA ASP A 105 -24.86 -0.38 -7.04
C ASP A 105 -26.40 -0.37 -7.07
N ARG A 106 -27.06 -0.29 -5.91
CA ARG A 106 -28.50 -0.08 -5.85
C ARG A 106 -28.82 1.37 -6.17
N GLU A 107 -29.82 1.57 -7.03
CA GLU A 107 -30.36 2.90 -7.29
C GLU A 107 -30.82 3.55 -5.98
N GLU A 108 -30.50 4.84 -5.86
CA GLU A 108 -30.90 5.63 -4.70
C GLU A 108 -32.41 5.89 -4.75
N GLY A 109 -33.12 5.59 -3.65
CA GLY A 109 -34.56 5.75 -3.59
C GLY A 109 -35.20 5.13 -2.35
N MET A 110 -36.50 5.43 -2.15
CA MET A 110 -37.31 4.99 -1.00
C MET A 110 -37.32 3.48 -0.75
N TYR A 111 -37.01 2.68 -1.77
CA TYR A 111 -37.00 1.22 -1.69
C TYR A 111 -35.60 0.59 -1.74
N LYS A 112 -34.52 1.38 -1.66
CA LYS A 112 -33.12 0.89 -1.72
C LYS A 112 -32.85 -0.22 -0.71
N GLU A 113 -33.34 -0.08 0.51
CA GLU A 113 -33.16 -1.05 1.60
C GLU A 113 -33.90 -2.38 1.36
N TYR A 114 -34.93 -2.38 0.52
CA TYR A 114 -35.69 -3.58 0.15
C TYR A 114 -35.16 -4.25 -1.13
N LEU A 115 -34.22 -3.61 -1.84
CA LEU A 115 -33.57 -4.19 -3.01
C LEU A 115 -32.48 -5.18 -2.58
N PRO A 116 -32.30 -6.30 -3.30
CA PRO A 116 -31.20 -7.23 -3.03
C PRO A 116 -29.86 -6.51 -3.11
N GLU A 117 -28.93 -6.87 -2.22
CA GLU A 117 -27.59 -6.29 -2.21
C GLU A 117 -26.93 -6.47 -3.58
N ARG A 118 -26.46 -5.37 -4.15
CA ARG A 118 -25.78 -5.37 -5.43
C ARG A 118 -24.50 -4.56 -5.26
N GLU A 119 -23.39 -5.27 -5.16
CA GLU A 119 -22.08 -4.64 -5.01
C GLU A 119 -21.32 -4.62 -6.33
N ARG A 120 -20.69 -3.48 -6.62
CA ARG A 120 -19.63 -3.37 -7.63
C ARG A 120 -18.30 -3.23 -6.93
N TYR A 121 -17.26 -3.81 -7.50
CA TYR A 121 -15.92 -3.76 -6.93
C TYR A 121 -15.02 -2.92 -7.82
N LEU A 122 -14.26 -2.00 -7.22
CA LEU A 122 -13.32 -1.15 -7.92
C LEU A 122 -11.90 -1.42 -7.45
N LEU A 123 -10.97 -1.37 -8.41
CA LEU A 123 -9.54 -1.29 -8.20
C LEU A 123 -9.08 0.13 -8.46
N ARG A 124 -8.67 0.83 -7.41
CA ARG A 124 -8.09 2.17 -7.50
C ARG A 124 -6.58 2.13 -7.36
N LEU A 125 -5.89 2.66 -8.35
CA LEU A 125 -4.45 2.82 -8.40
C LEU A 125 -4.10 4.28 -8.13
N THR A 126 -3.40 4.53 -7.03
CA THR A 126 -2.90 5.86 -6.67
C THR A 126 -1.38 5.85 -6.73
N THR A 127 -0.83 6.38 -7.81
CA THR A 127 0.62 6.49 -8.04
C THR A 127 1.15 7.84 -7.56
N PHE A 128 2.26 7.82 -6.84
CA PHE A 128 2.91 9.01 -6.27
C PHE A 128 4.41 8.75 -6.03
N SER A 129 5.12 9.80 -5.64
CA SER A 129 6.48 9.71 -5.09
C SER A 129 6.46 10.16 -3.64
N LEU A 130 7.46 9.74 -2.87
CA LEU A 130 7.63 10.11 -1.47
C LEU A 130 8.84 11.03 -1.30
N ALA A 131 8.79 11.84 -0.25
CA ALA A 131 9.87 12.71 0.19
C ALA A 131 9.68 13.04 1.67
N TYR A 132 10.77 13.35 2.37
CA TYR A 132 10.68 14.05 3.64
C TYR A 132 10.51 15.56 3.41
N ASP A 133 9.63 16.19 4.18
CA ASP A 133 9.54 17.64 4.20
C ASP A 133 10.67 18.27 5.04
N LYS A 134 10.71 19.60 5.09
CA LYS A 134 11.70 20.35 5.87
C LYS A 134 11.68 20.07 7.38
N ASN A 135 10.59 19.49 7.90
CA ASN A 135 10.47 19.09 9.30
C ASN A 135 10.86 17.62 9.50
N GLY A 136 11.22 16.92 8.42
CA GLY A 136 11.52 15.49 8.42
C GLY A 136 10.29 14.60 8.38
N ASP A 137 9.08 15.14 8.17
CA ASP A 137 7.85 14.35 8.12
C ASP A 137 7.69 13.67 6.76
N LEU A 138 7.18 12.43 6.75
CA LEU A 138 6.92 11.69 5.51
C LEU A 138 5.76 12.33 4.74
N ARG A 139 6.01 12.69 3.48
CA ARG A 139 5.02 13.28 2.60
C ARG A 139 4.99 12.62 1.24
N THR A 140 3.80 12.60 0.66
CA THR A 140 3.60 12.31 -0.75
C THR A 140 3.78 13.57 -1.59
N ALA A 141 4.37 13.41 -2.77
CA ALA A 141 4.47 14.49 -3.74
C ALA A 141 3.08 15.02 -4.12
N ALA A 142 3.01 16.34 -4.37
CA ALA A 142 1.75 17.00 -4.71
C ALA A 142 1.08 16.42 -5.97
N ARG A 143 1.89 15.99 -6.96
CA ARG A 143 1.37 15.33 -8.17
C ARG A 143 1.15 13.85 -7.89
N ARG A 144 -0.11 13.44 -7.89
CA ARG A 144 -0.54 12.04 -7.84
C ARG A 144 -1.29 11.68 -9.12
N ARG A 145 -1.16 10.43 -9.55
CA ARG A 145 -1.95 9.89 -10.66
C ARG A 145 -2.90 8.84 -10.11
N VAL A 146 -4.19 9.13 -10.17
CA VAL A 146 -5.25 8.21 -9.75
C VAL A 146 -5.90 7.60 -10.99
N ARG A 147 -6.13 6.28 -10.98
CA ARG A 147 -6.94 5.57 -11.96
C ARG A 147 -7.84 4.58 -11.24
N SER A 148 -9.09 4.46 -11.66
CA SER A 148 -10.03 3.48 -11.10
C SER A 148 -10.46 2.53 -12.23
N PHE A 149 -10.58 1.24 -11.91
CA PHE A 149 -11.01 0.20 -12.82
C PHE A 149 -12.09 -0.63 -12.15
N GLU A 150 -13.16 -0.96 -12.86
CA GLU A 150 -14.16 -1.90 -12.38
C GLU A 150 -13.62 -3.33 -12.46
N LEU A 151 -13.78 -4.08 -11.38
CA LEU A 151 -13.34 -5.47 -11.30
C LEU A 151 -14.45 -6.40 -11.82
N PRO A 152 -14.11 -7.41 -12.64
CA PRO A 152 -15.06 -8.46 -13.01
C PRO A 152 -15.61 -9.18 -11.77
N LYS A 153 -16.87 -9.61 -11.84
CA LYS A 153 -17.51 -10.36 -10.74
C LYS A 153 -16.74 -11.62 -10.34
N SER A 154 -16.12 -12.31 -11.30
CA SER A 154 -15.29 -13.50 -11.04
C SER A 154 -14.04 -13.21 -10.19
N VAL A 155 -13.49 -11.99 -10.27
CA VAL A 155 -12.38 -11.57 -9.41
C VAL A 155 -12.89 -11.20 -8.02
N ALA A 156 -14.10 -10.64 -7.94
CA ALA A 156 -14.74 -10.30 -6.68
C ALA A 156 -15.15 -11.53 -5.83
N GLU A 157 -15.47 -12.65 -6.47
CA GLU A 157 -15.68 -13.94 -5.80
C GLU A 157 -14.42 -14.41 -5.06
N ASN A 158 -13.23 -13.96 -5.48
CA ASN A 158 -11.98 -14.21 -4.77
C ASN A 158 -11.73 -13.16 -3.68
N SER A 159 -12.31 -13.40 -2.51
CA SER A 159 -12.19 -12.52 -1.34
C SER A 159 -10.74 -12.26 -0.91
N ALA A 160 -9.81 -13.20 -1.16
CA ALA A 160 -8.41 -13.03 -0.80
C ALA A 160 -7.74 -11.90 -1.60
N PHE A 161 -8.03 -11.78 -2.90
CA PHE A 161 -7.50 -10.70 -3.75
C PHE A 161 -8.02 -9.33 -3.30
N LEU A 162 -9.29 -9.26 -2.90
CA LEU A 162 -9.89 -7.99 -2.46
C LEU A 162 -9.27 -7.50 -1.14
N VAL A 163 -8.90 -8.41 -0.24
CA VAL A 163 -8.30 -8.08 1.06
C VAL A 163 -6.81 -7.75 0.94
N ASP A 164 -6.05 -8.51 0.15
CA ASP A 164 -4.62 -8.33 -0.08
C ASP A 164 -4.31 -8.35 -1.60
N PRO A 165 -4.53 -7.23 -2.31
CA PRO A 165 -4.34 -7.19 -3.74
C PRO A 165 -2.86 -7.30 -4.10
N VAL A 166 -2.47 -8.44 -4.65
CA VAL A 166 -1.12 -8.64 -5.16
C VAL A 166 -1.05 -8.09 -6.59
N ALA A 167 -0.16 -7.11 -6.80
CA ALA A 167 0.14 -6.61 -8.12
C ALA A 167 1.58 -6.96 -8.49
N PHE A 168 1.74 -7.57 -9.66
CA PHE A 168 3.03 -7.83 -10.31
C PHE A 168 3.07 -7.04 -11.62
N TRP A 169 4.23 -6.55 -12.00
CA TRP A 169 4.40 -5.87 -13.28
C TRP A 169 4.71 -6.88 -14.39
N ILE A 170 4.05 -6.71 -15.55
CA ILE A 170 4.55 -7.24 -16.83
C ILE A 170 5.10 -6.05 -17.60
N SER A 171 6.42 -5.93 -17.67
CA SER A 171 7.10 -4.94 -18.49
C SER A 171 7.11 -5.41 -19.94
N TYR A 172 6.51 -4.65 -20.85
CA TYR A 172 6.72 -4.79 -22.28
C TYR A 172 7.71 -3.72 -22.74
N MET A 173 8.84 -4.12 -23.33
CA MET A 173 9.71 -3.18 -24.02
C MET A 173 8.95 -2.64 -25.24
N ARG A 174 8.70 -1.33 -25.28
CA ARG A 174 8.41 -0.67 -26.55
C ARG A 174 9.75 -0.40 -27.22
N TYR A 175 9.98 -1.05 -28.36
CA TYR A 175 10.97 -0.56 -29.30
C TYR A 175 10.39 0.73 -29.91
N GLU A 176 11.02 1.86 -29.63
CA GLU A 176 10.84 3.05 -30.45
C GLU A 176 11.59 2.79 -31.76
N SER A 177 10.84 2.80 -32.86
CA SER A 177 11.31 2.76 -34.26
C SER A 177 11.77 4.12 -34.73
#